data_AF-A0A842U9J1-F1
#
_entry.id   AF-A0A842U9J1-F1
#
_cell.length_a   1.000
_cell.length_b   1.000
_cell.length_c   1.000
_cell.angle_alpha   90.00
_cell.angle_beta   90.00
_cell.angle_gamma   90.00
#
_symmetry.space_group_name_H-M   'P 1'
#
loop_
_entity.id
_entity.type
_entity.pdbx_description
1 polymer ?
#
loop_
_entity_poly.entity_id
_entity_poly.type
_entity_poly.pdbx_seq_one_letter_code
_entity_poly.pdbx_strand_id
1 'polypeptide(L)'
;MDLHKNYEYFKIHAFWSNDITLMVRELKDQYAKGYATQHDIILRFLNDALFRGEGQFSREFRKRNKKYPDLSIPKEETKGFEVLELRTHTNKLKYLRRELRKRKETFSVSDHLYFSYFLKVGSKQKGKIIKDRACIYYLVVIKISKQTLSETIDELVEAIRMGTKDFTKELAKKSQLDEEKEELLGVENIVKVDVLERELSLKIAELDEKDKQLDEKDKQLDEKDKQLDEKDKQLLKERKMREAKEREIKRLKARLKNDS
;
A
#
# COMPACT_ATOMS: atom_id res chain seq x y z
N MET A 1 5.94 -16.69 8.50
CA MET A 1 6.55 -16.41 9.81
C MET A 1 5.49 -15.80 10.70
N ASP A 2 5.60 -15.99 12.01
CA ASP A 2 4.64 -15.47 12.97
C ASP A 2 5.30 -14.92 14.25
N LEU A 3 4.55 -14.08 14.94
CA LEU A 3 4.83 -13.58 16.27
C LEU A 3 3.53 -13.60 17.05
N HIS A 4 3.59 -14.07 18.29
CA HIS A 4 2.44 -13.99 19.18
C HIS A 4 2.86 -13.59 20.58
N LYS A 5 1.92 -12.96 21.30
CA LYS A 5 2.12 -12.52 22.68
C LYS A 5 0.82 -12.61 23.44
N ASN A 6 0.91 -13.17 24.65
CA ASN A 6 -0.21 -13.27 25.57
C ASN A 6 -0.22 -12.02 26.47
N TYR A 7 -1.42 -11.48 26.66
CA TYR A 7 -1.74 -10.47 27.65
C TYR A 7 -2.81 -11.05 28.57
N GLU A 8 -3.06 -10.38 29.69
CA GLU A 8 -4.04 -10.82 30.69
C GLU A 8 -5.41 -11.17 30.09
N TYR A 9 -5.92 -10.31 29.20
CA TYR A 9 -7.28 -10.43 28.66
C TYR A 9 -7.37 -10.88 27.20
N PHE A 10 -6.25 -10.88 26.47
CA PHE A 10 -6.23 -11.14 25.03
C PHE A 10 -4.87 -11.66 24.57
N LYS A 11 -4.86 -12.26 23.37
CA LYS A 11 -3.63 -12.69 22.70
C LYS A 11 -3.51 -11.98 21.36
N ILE A 12 -2.33 -11.47 21.04
CA ILE A 12 -2.04 -10.90 19.72
C ILE A 12 -1.22 -11.92 18.93
N HIS A 13 -1.62 -12.15 17.70
CA HIS A 13 -0.84 -12.83 16.67
C HIS A 13 -0.56 -11.85 15.53
N ALA A 14 0.60 -11.97 14.91
CA ALA A 14 0.87 -11.35 13.62
C ALA A 14 1.56 -12.32 12.69
N PHE A 15 1.23 -12.19 11.41
CA PHE A 15 1.74 -13.01 10.34
C PHE A 15 2.36 -12.12 9.27
N TRP A 16 3.54 -12.52 8.80
CA TRP A 16 4.20 -11.95 7.64
C TRP A 16 4.99 -13.04 6.92
N SER A 17 4.70 -13.23 5.63
CA SER A 17 5.36 -14.18 4.74
C SER A 17 4.82 -14.03 3.33
N ASN A 18 5.37 -14.84 2.41
CA ASN A 18 4.79 -15.02 1.10
C ASN A 18 3.32 -15.47 1.17
N ASP A 19 2.91 -16.24 2.17
CA ASP A 19 1.50 -16.68 2.32
C ASP A 19 0.56 -15.50 2.53
N ILE A 20 0.98 -14.50 3.32
CA ILE A 20 0.23 -13.25 3.47
C ILE A 20 0.17 -12.49 2.14
N THR A 21 1.26 -12.47 1.39
CA THR A 21 1.30 -11.82 0.07
C THR A 21 0.34 -12.51 -0.92
N LEU A 22 0.28 -13.85 -0.90
CA LEU A 22 -0.64 -14.64 -1.72
C LEU A 22 -2.10 -14.43 -1.29
N MET A 23 -2.38 -14.48 0.02
CA MET A 23 -3.72 -14.22 0.55
C MET A 23 -4.20 -12.80 0.17
N VAL A 24 -3.34 -11.78 0.31
CA VAL A 24 -3.67 -10.41 -0.08
C VAL A 24 -3.90 -10.29 -1.58
N ARG A 25 -3.14 -11.00 -2.42
CA ARG A 25 -3.38 -11.06 -3.87
C ARG A 25 -4.75 -11.66 -4.15
N GLU A 26 -5.11 -12.77 -3.51
CA GLU A 26 -6.42 -13.38 -3.67
C GLU A 26 -7.57 -12.45 -3.22
N LEU A 27 -7.41 -11.75 -2.10
CA LEU A 27 -8.37 -10.73 -1.63
C LEU A 27 -8.59 -9.61 -2.65
N LYS A 28 -7.53 -9.23 -3.38
CA LYS A 28 -7.59 -8.23 -4.46
C LYS A 28 -8.29 -8.79 -5.71
N ASP A 29 -7.97 -10.01 -6.11
CA ASP A 29 -8.56 -10.64 -7.31
C ASP A 29 -10.06 -10.89 -7.15
N GLN A 30 -10.53 -11.11 -5.92
CA GLN A 30 -11.95 -11.31 -5.62
C GLN A 30 -12.70 -10.01 -5.26
N TYR A 31 -12.11 -8.81 -5.47
CA TYR A 31 -12.73 -7.54 -5.08
C TYR A 31 -14.14 -7.32 -5.63
N ALA A 32 -14.40 -7.81 -6.86
CA ALA A 32 -15.71 -7.70 -7.51
C ALA A 32 -16.74 -8.72 -6.98
N LYS A 33 -16.34 -9.73 -6.19
CA LYS A 33 -17.20 -10.85 -5.76
C LYS A 33 -17.74 -10.76 -4.33
N GLY A 34 -17.63 -9.58 -3.70
CA GLY A 34 -18.32 -9.24 -2.44
C GLY A 34 -17.61 -9.62 -1.14
N TYR A 35 -18.06 -9.03 -0.02
CA TYR A 35 -17.44 -9.11 1.33
C TYR A 35 -17.42 -10.53 1.92
N ALA A 36 -18.42 -11.36 1.61
CA ALA A 36 -18.47 -12.76 2.08
C ALA A 36 -17.27 -13.56 1.57
N THR A 37 -16.88 -13.35 0.32
CA THR A 37 -15.73 -14.01 -0.31
C THR A 37 -14.41 -13.59 0.34
N GLN A 38 -14.27 -12.32 0.75
CA GLN A 38 -13.07 -11.83 1.42
C GLN A 38 -12.92 -12.36 2.85
N HIS A 39 -14.03 -12.45 3.58
CA HIS A 39 -14.08 -13.05 4.92
C HIS A 39 -13.64 -14.51 4.90
N ASP A 40 -14.14 -15.30 3.94
CA ASP A 40 -13.81 -16.72 3.82
C ASP A 40 -12.32 -16.96 3.48
N ILE A 41 -11.71 -16.08 2.68
CA ILE A 41 -10.26 -16.13 2.38
C ILE A 41 -9.43 -15.99 3.66
N ILE A 42 -9.77 -15.02 4.50
CA ILE A 42 -9.04 -14.77 5.75
C ILE A 42 -9.30 -15.88 6.75
N LEU A 43 -10.55 -16.36 6.86
CA LEU A 43 -10.86 -17.52 7.71
C LEU A 43 -10.06 -18.76 7.31
N ARG A 44 -9.94 -19.05 6.00
CA ARG A 44 -9.11 -20.16 5.50
C ARG A 44 -7.66 -19.99 5.87
N PHE A 45 -7.09 -18.81 5.65
CA PHE A 45 -5.74 -18.53 6.09
C PHE A 45 -5.55 -18.75 7.59
N LEU A 46 -6.46 -18.25 8.44
CA LEU A 46 -6.37 -18.42 9.89
C LEU A 46 -6.56 -19.89 10.31
N ASN A 47 -7.43 -20.63 9.63
CA ASN A 47 -7.62 -22.04 9.88
C ASN A 47 -6.31 -22.82 9.70
N ASP A 48 -5.64 -22.58 8.58
CA ASP A 48 -4.39 -23.24 8.25
C ASP A 48 -3.27 -22.79 9.19
N ALA A 49 -3.15 -21.47 9.43
CA ALA A 49 -2.04 -20.89 10.18
C ALA A 49 -2.11 -21.12 11.70
N LEU A 50 -3.31 -21.13 12.28
CA LEU A 50 -3.49 -21.25 13.74
C LEU A 50 -3.96 -22.64 14.16
N PHE A 51 -4.63 -23.38 13.28
CA PHE A 51 -5.33 -24.61 13.63
C PHE A 51 -5.01 -25.77 12.68
N ARG A 52 -3.95 -25.64 11.85
CA ARG A 52 -3.48 -26.69 10.93
C ARG A 52 -4.57 -27.21 9.99
N GLY A 53 -5.57 -26.38 9.69
CA GLY A 53 -6.70 -26.74 8.83
C GLY A 53 -7.79 -27.57 9.50
N GLU A 54 -7.70 -27.87 10.79
CA GLU A 54 -8.63 -28.74 11.51
C GLU A 54 -9.98 -28.07 11.82
N GLY A 55 -10.05 -26.75 11.74
CA GLY A 55 -11.27 -26.00 11.97
C GLY A 55 -12.33 -26.25 10.89
N GLN A 56 -13.57 -26.38 11.35
CA GLN A 56 -14.72 -26.64 10.51
C GLN A 56 -15.48 -25.36 10.22
N PHE A 57 -15.58 -25.02 8.93
CA PHE A 57 -16.38 -23.91 8.45
C PHE A 57 -17.86 -24.26 8.56
N SER A 58 -18.65 -23.38 9.15
CA SER A 58 -20.10 -23.47 9.03
C SER A 58 -20.55 -22.95 7.65
N ARG A 59 -20.36 -23.77 6.61
CA ARG A 59 -20.78 -23.46 5.23
C ARG A 59 -22.27 -23.66 4.99
N GLU A 60 -23.00 -24.24 5.95
CA GLU A 60 -24.45 -24.36 5.84
C GLU A 60 -25.06 -22.97 5.74
N PHE A 61 -25.51 -22.65 4.52
CA PHE A 61 -26.06 -21.38 4.09
C PHE A 61 -26.77 -20.65 5.22
N ARG A 62 -26.41 -19.37 5.37
CA ARG A 62 -27.02 -18.32 6.20
C ARG A 62 -28.54 -18.28 6.00
N LYS A 63 -29.25 -19.28 6.52
CA LYS A 63 -30.71 -19.34 6.57
C LYS A 63 -31.14 -18.09 7.31
N ARG A 64 -32.09 -17.37 6.74
CA ARG A 64 -32.66 -16.15 7.32
C ARG A 64 -32.98 -16.43 8.80
N ASN A 65 -32.38 -15.64 9.71
CA ASN A 65 -32.52 -15.72 11.17
C ASN A 65 -31.73 -16.80 11.94
N LYS A 66 -30.79 -17.54 11.31
CA LYS A 66 -29.83 -18.38 12.04
C LYS A 66 -28.44 -17.75 12.06
N LYS A 67 -27.87 -17.58 13.26
CA LYS A 67 -26.46 -17.22 13.44
C LYS A 67 -25.64 -18.49 13.52
N TYR A 68 -24.61 -18.56 12.70
CA TYR A 68 -23.65 -19.65 12.71
C TYR A 68 -22.28 -19.07 13.04
N PRO A 69 -21.46 -19.80 13.79
CA PRO A 69 -20.11 -19.36 14.04
C PRO A 69 -19.24 -19.49 12.79
N ASP A 70 -18.24 -18.64 12.69
CA ASP A 70 -17.33 -18.62 11.56
C ASP A 70 -16.49 -19.89 11.47
N LEU A 71 -15.91 -20.33 12.58
CA LEU A 71 -15.04 -21.51 12.62
C LEU A 71 -15.21 -22.26 13.95
N SER A 72 -15.34 -23.58 13.86
CA SER A 72 -15.40 -24.49 15.02
C SER A 72 -14.15 -25.35 15.06
N ILE A 73 -13.35 -25.23 16.12
CA ILE A 73 -12.07 -25.92 16.29
C ILE A 73 -12.27 -27.13 17.20
N PRO A 74 -11.91 -28.36 16.79
CA PRO A 74 -11.95 -29.52 17.67
C PRO A 74 -11.06 -29.30 18.90
N LYS A 75 -11.54 -29.66 20.10
CA LYS A 75 -10.71 -29.68 21.30
C LYS A 75 -10.02 -31.04 21.40
N GLU A 76 -8.69 -31.06 21.45
CA GLU A 76 -7.90 -32.30 21.49
C GLU A 76 -8.29 -33.23 22.67
N GLU A 77 -8.69 -32.65 23.81
CA GLU A 77 -8.94 -33.40 25.05
C GLU A 77 -10.42 -33.68 25.34
N THR A 78 -11.36 -33.11 24.58
CA THR A 78 -12.80 -33.27 24.84
C THR A 78 -13.60 -33.48 23.56
N LYS A 79 -14.74 -34.19 23.63
CA LYS A 79 -15.72 -34.31 22.53
C LYS A 79 -16.48 -32.98 22.31
N GLY A 80 -15.76 -31.87 22.14
CA GLY A 80 -16.33 -30.53 22.02
C GLY A 80 -15.55 -29.67 21.04
N PHE A 81 -16.13 -28.51 20.73
CA PHE A 81 -15.52 -27.51 19.86
C PHE A 81 -15.24 -26.22 20.64
N GLU A 82 -14.17 -25.52 20.26
CA GLU A 82 -13.97 -24.11 20.56
C GLU A 82 -14.49 -23.31 19.37
N VAL A 83 -15.35 -22.34 19.65
CA VAL A 83 -16.06 -21.59 18.61
C VAL A 83 -15.51 -20.18 18.51
N LEU A 84 -15.12 -19.76 17.31
CA LEU A 84 -14.62 -18.40 17.08
C LEU A 84 -15.45 -17.62 16.06
N GLU A 85 -15.57 -16.33 16.33
CA GLU A 85 -16.13 -15.33 15.44
C GLU A 85 -15.01 -14.41 14.95
N LEU A 86 -14.87 -14.25 13.63
CA LEU A 86 -13.92 -13.33 13.01
C LEU A 86 -14.59 -11.99 12.69
N ARG A 87 -13.88 -10.91 13.03
CA ARG A 87 -14.18 -9.55 12.61
C ARG A 87 -12.95 -8.96 11.94
N THR A 88 -12.96 -8.93 10.62
CA THR A 88 -11.89 -8.31 9.83
C THR A 88 -12.21 -6.86 9.52
N HIS A 89 -11.23 -6.01 9.83
CA HIS A 89 -11.18 -4.62 9.41
C HIS A 89 -9.85 -4.36 8.72
N THR A 90 -9.74 -3.28 7.96
CA THR A 90 -8.46 -2.88 7.37
C THR A 90 -7.72 -1.91 8.31
N ASN A 91 -8.46 -0.94 8.88
CA ASN A 91 -7.88 0.19 9.60
C ASN A 91 -7.67 -0.11 11.11
N LYS A 92 -6.47 -0.60 11.45
CA LYS A 92 -5.94 -0.80 12.83
C LYS A 92 -7.06 -1.08 13.85
N LEU A 93 -7.15 -0.27 14.90
CA LEU A 93 -8.12 -0.43 15.99
C LEU A 93 -9.34 0.47 15.86
N LYS A 94 -9.53 1.14 14.72
CA LYS A 94 -10.60 2.14 14.52
C LYS A 94 -11.99 1.58 14.87
N TYR A 95 -12.22 0.31 14.54
CA TYR A 95 -13.51 -0.35 14.75
C TYR A 95 -13.56 -1.24 15.99
N LEU A 96 -12.47 -1.36 16.75
CA LEU A 96 -12.39 -2.26 17.91
C LEU A 96 -13.52 -2.00 18.91
N ARG A 97 -13.71 -0.75 19.32
CA ARG A 97 -14.77 -0.38 20.29
C ARG A 97 -16.16 -0.74 19.76
N ARG A 98 -16.41 -0.59 18.46
CA ARG A 98 -17.70 -0.94 17.84
C ARG A 98 -17.95 -2.46 17.92
N GLU A 99 -16.94 -3.27 17.64
CA GLU A 99 -17.07 -4.73 17.74
C GLU A 99 -17.20 -5.19 19.20
N LEU A 100 -16.46 -4.58 20.13
CA LEU A 100 -16.55 -4.88 21.56
C LEU A 100 -17.92 -4.53 22.15
N ARG A 101 -18.62 -3.49 21.66
CA ARG A 101 -20.00 -3.19 22.08
C ARG A 101 -20.98 -4.33 21.75
N LYS A 102 -20.67 -5.13 20.73
CA LYS A 102 -21.47 -6.30 20.33
C LYS A 102 -21.03 -7.60 21.00
N ARG A 103 -20.02 -7.57 21.87
CA ARG A 103 -19.38 -8.79 22.40
C ARG A 103 -20.34 -9.71 23.17
N LYS A 104 -21.36 -9.17 23.87
CA LYS A 104 -22.39 -10.00 24.54
C LYS A 104 -23.16 -10.86 23.54
N GLU A 105 -23.51 -10.26 22.40
CA GLU A 105 -24.19 -10.94 21.31
C GLU A 105 -23.25 -11.95 20.63
N THR A 106 -22.00 -11.56 20.36
CA THR A 106 -20.98 -12.46 19.78
C THR A 106 -20.74 -13.68 20.67
N PHE A 107 -20.49 -13.47 21.95
CA PHE A 107 -20.16 -14.51 22.91
C PHE A 107 -21.37 -15.34 23.37
N SER A 108 -22.58 -15.02 22.91
CA SER A 108 -23.73 -15.91 23.08
C SER A 108 -23.59 -17.21 22.27
N VAL A 109 -22.79 -17.18 21.20
CA VAL A 109 -22.58 -18.31 20.29
C VAL A 109 -21.12 -18.63 20.03
N SER A 110 -20.17 -17.85 20.56
CA SER A 110 -18.73 -18.05 20.39
C SER A 110 -17.99 -18.00 21.72
N ASP A 111 -16.86 -18.70 21.78
CA ASP A 111 -15.91 -18.66 22.89
C ASP A 111 -14.91 -17.52 22.70
N HIS A 112 -14.62 -17.16 21.44
CA HIS A 112 -13.63 -16.15 21.09
C HIS A 112 -14.08 -15.19 19.99
N LEU A 113 -13.67 -13.94 20.15
CA LEU A 113 -13.75 -12.90 19.13
C LEU A 113 -12.34 -12.65 18.59
N TYR A 114 -12.17 -12.88 17.30
CA TYR A 114 -10.93 -12.64 16.57
C TYR A 114 -11.08 -11.30 15.85
N PHE A 115 -10.47 -10.25 16.39
CA PHE A 115 -10.42 -8.95 15.73
C PHE A 115 -9.15 -8.87 14.87
N SER A 116 -9.30 -8.81 13.55
CA SER A 116 -8.15 -8.77 12.64
C SER A 116 -8.05 -7.47 11.87
N TYR A 117 -6.81 -7.04 11.61
CA TYR A 117 -6.50 -5.89 10.78
C TYR A 117 -5.16 -6.01 10.05
N PHE A 118 -4.97 -5.17 9.04
CA PHE A 118 -3.76 -5.17 8.24
C PHE A 118 -2.84 -3.99 8.60
N LEU A 119 -1.55 -4.29 8.65
CA LEU A 119 -0.49 -3.30 8.57
C LEU A 119 0.21 -3.42 7.22
N LYS A 120 0.78 -2.31 6.74
CA LYS A 120 1.70 -2.29 5.62
C LYS A 120 3.01 -1.62 5.99
N VAL A 121 4.10 -2.06 5.37
CA VAL A 121 5.36 -1.32 5.45
C VAL A 121 5.19 -0.03 4.65
N GLY A 122 5.50 1.10 5.29
CA GLY A 122 5.54 2.42 4.67
C GLY A 122 6.92 3.06 4.84
N SER A 123 7.24 3.99 3.96
CA SER A 123 8.45 4.81 4.07
C SER A 123 8.19 6.01 4.98
N LYS A 124 9.12 6.29 5.89
CA LYS A 124 9.15 7.53 6.68
C LYS A 124 9.54 8.74 5.82
N GLN A 125 10.21 8.52 4.69
CA GLN A 125 10.50 9.56 3.72
C GLN A 125 9.27 9.82 2.86
N LYS A 126 8.76 11.06 2.92
CA LYS A 126 7.56 11.49 2.21
C LYS A 126 7.71 11.24 0.70
N GLY A 127 6.73 10.57 0.10
CA GLY A 127 6.68 10.32 -1.35
C GLY A 127 7.48 9.10 -1.84
N LYS A 128 8.26 8.43 -0.99
CA LYS A 128 8.94 7.19 -1.37
C LYS A 128 8.05 5.96 -1.16
N ILE A 129 8.09 5.06 -2.13
CA ILE A 129 7.39 3.77 -2.11
C ILE A 129 8.43 2.67 -1.88
N ILE A 130 8.12 1.72 -1.01
CA ILE A 130 8.98 0.55 -0.76
C ILE A 130 8.67 -0.49 -1.82
N LYS A 131 9.64 -0.73 -2.73
CA LYS A 131 9.49 -1.69 -3.85
C LYS A 131 10.28 -2.99 -3.65
N ASP A 132 11.30 -2.98 -2.79
CA ASP A 132 12.29 -4.06 -2.73
C ASP A 132 11.97 -5.13 -1.67
N ARG A 133 10.79 -5.09 -1.06
CA ARG A 133 10.34 -6.08 -0.07
C ARG A 133 9.47 -7.16 -0.70
N ALA A 134 9.84 -8.41 -0.47
CA ALA A 134 9.05 -9.58 -0.87
C ALA A 134 7.66 -9.62 -0.19
N CYS A 135 7.56 -9.15 1.06
CA CYS A 135 6.32 -9.06 1.81
C CYS A 135 6.17 -7.67 2.44
N ILE A 136 5.16 -6.92 1.99
CA ILE A 136 4.87 -5.56 2.48
C ILE A 136 3.64 -5.50 3.40
N TYR A 137 2.89 -6.59 3.52
CA TYR A 137 1.68 -6.65 4.35
C TYR A 137 1.85 -7.56 5.55
N TYR A 138 1.15 -7.21 6.62
CA TYR A 138 1.10 -7.97 7.86
C TYR A 138 -0.37 -8.12 8.25
N LEU A 139 -0.77 -9.34 8.60
CA LEU A 139 -2.07 -9.58 9.22
C LEU A 139 -1.87 -9.64 10.73
N VAL A 140 -2.54 -8.77 11.46
CA VAL A 140 -2.59 -8.79 12.93
C VAL A 140 -3.94 -9.31 13.37
N VAL A 141 -3.96 -10.22 14.34
CA VAL A 141 -5.15 -10.85 14.89
C VAL A 141 -5.11 -10.74 16.41
N ILE A 142 -6.17 -10.17 16.99
CA ILE A 142 -6.36 -10.07 18.44
C ILE A 142 -7.43 -11.08 18.82
N LYS A 143 -7.03 -12.14 19.52
CA LYS A 143 -7.91 -13.15 20.11
C LYS A 143 -8.40 -12.64 21.46
N ILE A 144 -9.71 -12.44 21.59
CA ILE A 144 -10.38 -11.95 22.80
C ILE A 144 -11.28 -13.07 23.33
N SER A 145 -11.10 -13.45 24.59
CA SER A 145 -11.86 -14.53 25.24
C SER A 145 -13.22 -14.03 25.75
N LYS A 146 -14.23 -14.92 25.73
CA LYS A 146 -15.53 -14.69 26.38
C LYS A 146 -15.42 -14.32 27.88
N GLN A 147 -14.35 -14.75 28.54
CA GLN A 147 -14.07 -14.39 29.94
C GLN A 147 -13.96 -12.86 30.15
N THR A 148 -13.59 -12.10 29.11
CA THR A 148 -13.53 -10.61 29.16
C THR A 148 -14.89 -9.93 29.24
N LEU A 149 -15.99 -10.68 29.35
CA LEU A 149 -17.31 -10.12 29.61
C LEU A 149 -17.43 -9.45 30.97
N SER A 150 -16.59 -9.84 31.94
CA SER A 150 -16.48 -9.20 33.26
C SER A 150 -15.88 -7.79 33.18
N GLU A 151 -14.95 -7.56 32.25
CA GLU A 151 -14.19 -6.32 32.15
C GLU A 151 -15.00 -5.20 31.49
N THR A 152 -14.73 -3.93 31.84
CA THR A 152 -15.37 -2.82 31.12
C THR A 152 -14.86 -2.73 29.68
N ILE A 153 -15.65 -2.12 28.79
CA ILE A 153 -15.20 -1.91 27.40
C ILE A 153 -14.00 -0.95 27.36
N ASP A 154 -13.97 0.04 28.24
CA ASP A 154 -12.91 1.06 28.26
C ASP A 154 -11.58 0.47 28.72
N GLU A 155 -11.56 -0.30 29.80
CA GLU A 155 -10.36 -1.00 30.27
C GLU A 155 -9.82 -1.94 29.19
N LEU A 156 -10.70 -2.72 28.54
CA LEU A 156 -10.28 -3.65 27.50
C LEU A 156 -9.73 -2.94 26.26
N VAL A 157 -10.33 -1.82 25.85
CA VAL A 157 -9.84 -1.02 24.72
C VAL A 157 -8.46 -0.44 25.03
N GLU A 158 -8.26 0.12 26.21
CA GLU A 158 -6.97 0.70 26.60
C GLU A 158 -5.89 -0.38 26.75
N ALA A 159 -6.21 -1.52 27.36
CA ALA A 159 -5.30 -2.66 27.44
C ALA A 159 -4.86 -3.14 26.04
N ILE A 160 -5.81 -3.27 25.09
CA ILE A 160 -5.50 -3.66 23.71
C ILE A 160 -4.67 -2.58 23.00
N ARG A 161 -4.94 -1.29 23.21
CA ARG A 161 -4.15 -0.19 22.62
C ARG A 161 -2.70 -0.20 23.09
N MET A 162 -2.49 -0.35 24.39
CA MET A 162 -1.14 -0.44 24.96
C MET A 162 -0.43 -1.70 24.46
N GLY A 163 -1.11 -2.86 24.54
CA GLY A 163 -0.55 -4.13 24.07
C GLY A 163 -0.16 -4.09 22.59
N THR A 164 -1.04 -3.58 21.72
CA THR A 164 -0.76 -3.47 20.28
C THR A 164 0.37 -2.48 19.96
N LYS A 165 0.52 -1.40 20.71
CA LYS A 165 1.63 -0.44 20.55
C LYS A 165 2.97 -1.11 20.82
N ASP A 166 3.08 -1.84 21.92
CA ASP A 166 4.31 -2.55 22.29
C ASP A 166 4.59 -3.72 21.34
N PHE A 167 3.54 -4.47 21.00
CA PHE A 167 3.62 -5.57 20.04
C PHE A 167 4.07 -5.12 18.66
N THR A 168 3.60 -3.96 18.17
CA THR A 168 3.99 -3.44 16.84
C THR A 168 5.48 -3.09 16.78
N LYS A 169 6.06 -2.58 17.87
CA LYS A 169 7.51 -2.33 17.94
C LYS A 169 8.30 -3.64 17.88
N GLU A 170 7.85 -4.64 18.62
CA GLU A 170 8.46 -5.98 18.63
C GLU A 170 8.36 -6.65 17.26
N LEU A 171 7.21 -6.51 16.60
CA LEU A 171 6.95 -7.00 15.25
C LEU A 171 7.88 -6.34 14.23
N ALA A 172 8.08 -5.03 14.31
CA ALA A 172 8.99 -4.30 13.41
C ALA A 172 10.42 -4.84 13.52
N LYS A 173 10.91 -5.05 14.74
CA LYS A 173 12.23 -5.64 15.00
C LYS A 173 12.35 -7.06 14.46
N LYS A 174 11.39 -7.93 14.80
CA LYS A 174 11.42 -9.35 14.42
C LYS A 174 11.31 -9.55 12.91
N SER A 175 10.62 -8.64 12.22
CA SER A 175 10.49 -8.65 10.76
C SER A 175 11.55 -7.82 10.03
N GLN A 176 12.62 -7.42 10.75
CA GLN A 176 13.81 -6.77 10.19
C GLN A 176 13.45 -5.50 9.42
N LEU A 177 12.63 -4.63 10.01
CA LEU A 177 12.40 -3.28 9.46
C LEU A 177 13.62 -2.40 9.69
N ASP A 178 13.99 -1.63 8.68
CA ASP A 178 14.92 -0.51 8.83
C ASP A 178 14.16 0.59 9.59
N GLU A 179 14.29 0.64 10.91
CA GLU A 179 13.54 1.56 11.76
C GLU A 179 13.84 3.04 11.46
N GLU A 180 14.92 3.37 10.74
CA GLU A 180 15.21 4.75 10.34
C GLU A 180 14.41 5.16 9.10
N LYS A 181 14.15 4.22 8.19
CA LYS A 181 13.52 4.49 6.88
C LYS A 181 12.09 4.00 6.77
N GLU A 182 11.72 3.00 7.55
CA GLU A 182 10.49 2.23 7.40
C GLU A 182 9.64 2.26 8.68
N GLU A 183 8.33 2.07 8.51
CA GLU A 183 7.40 1.91 9.62
C GLU A 183 6.18 1.05 9.24
N LEU A 184 5.47 0.56 10.26
CA LEU A 184 4.22 -0.19 10.08
C LEU A 184 3.00 0.74 10.17
N LEU A 185 2.39 0.96 9.00
CA LEU A 185 1.22 1.81 8.83
C LEU A 185 -0.07 1.00 8.80
N GLY A 186 -1.16 1.61 9.28
CA GLY A 186 -2.49 1.01 9.17
C GLY A 186 -2.95 1.05 7.71
N VAL A 187 -3.56 -0.02 7.24
CA VAL A 187 -4.10 -0.05 5.89
C VAL A 187 -5.54 0.44 5.91
N GLU A 188 -5.86 1.58 5.29
CA GLU A 188 -7.26 2.04 5.27
C GLU A 188 -8.14 1.16 4.38
N ASN A 189 -7.63 0.77 3.21
CA ASN A 189 -8.30 -0.14 2.30
C ASN A 189 -7.24 -0.89 1.47
N ILE A 190 -7.09 -2.19 1.71
CA ILE A 190 -6.03 -2.99 1.09
C ILE A 190 -6.18 -3.10 -0.43
N VAL A 191 -7.39 -2.90 -0.94
CA VAL A 191 -7.69 -2.96 -2.38
C VAL A 191 -7.52 -1.60 -3.05
N LYS A 192 -8.06 -0.52 -2.46
CA LYS A 192 -7.94 0.82 -3.06
C LYS A 192 -6.50 1.36 -3.08
N VAL A 193 -5.71 1.07 -2.04
CA VAL A 193 -4.34 1.60 -1.91
C VAL A 193 -3.43 1.05 -3.02
N ASP A 194 -3.54 -0.23 -3.36
CA ASP A 194 -2.72 -0.85 -4.42
C ASP A 194 -3.12 -0.40 -5.83
N VAL A 195 -4.43 -0.21 -6.08
CA VAL A 195 -4.91 0.35 -7.35
C VAL A 195 -4.35 1.76 -7.56
N LEU A 196 -4.41 2.59 -6.52
CA LEU A 196 -3.82 3.93 -6.55
C LEU A 196 -2.29 3.89 -6.68
N GLU A 197 -1.61 2.95 -6.02
CA GLU A 197 -0.16 2.77 -6.15
C GLU A 197 0.25 2.30 -7.58
N ARG A 198 -0.54 1.44 -8.23
CA ARG A 198 -0.34 1.05 -9.64
C ARG A 198 -0.59 2.21 -10.59
N GLU A 199 -1.69 2.93 -10.43
CA GLU A 199 -2.00 4.14 -11.21
C GLU A 199 -0.88 5.19 -11.05
N LEU A 200 -0.38 5.37 -9.83
CA LEU A 200 0.74 6.27 -9.56
C LEU A 200 2.03 5.79 -10.23
N SER A 201 2.32 4.49 -10.20
CA SER A 201 3.51 3.94 -10.87
C SER A 201 3.44 4.08 -12.39
N LEU A 202 2.25 3.91 -12.99
CA LEU A 202 2.04 4.14 -14.42
C LEU A 202 2.25 5.62 -14.77
N LYS A 203 1.69 6.54 -13.97
CA LYS A 203 1.90 7.98 -14.15
C LYS A 203 3.37 8.40 -14.01
N ILE A 204 4.12 7.79 -13.09
CA ILE A 204 5.55 8.05 -12.95
C ILE A 204 6.30 7.61 -14.22
N ALA A 205 6.01 6.42 -14.73
CA ALA A 205 6.63 5.94 -15.97
C ALA A 205 6.27 6.84 -17.18
N GLU A 206 5.04 7.33 -17.25
CA GLU A 206 4.63 8.31 -18.27
C GLU A 206 5.35 9.65 -18.15
N LEU A 207 5.64 10.11 -16.92
CA LEU A 207 6.41 11.34 -16.69
C LEU A 207 7.87 11.16 -17.08
N ASP A 208 8.51 10.05 -16.70
CA ASP A 208 9.90 9.77 -17.07
C ASP A 208 10.08 9.73 -18.60
N GLU A 209 9.09 9.20 -19.32
CA GLU A 209 9.11 9.19 -20.80
C GLU A 209 8.93 10.59 -21.39
N LYS A 210 8.07 11.42 -20.80
CA LYS A 210 7.90 12.82 -21.23
C LYS A 210 9.14 13.65 -20.97
N ASP A 211 9.83 13.44 -19.84
CA ASP A 211 11.07 14.14 -19.51
C ASP A 211 12.17 13.80 -20.53
N LYS A 212 12.32 12.53 -20.92
CA LYS A 212 13.25 12.14 -22.00
C LYS A 212 12.93 12.82 -23.33
N GLN A 213 11.63 12.93 -23.67
CA GLN A 213 11.22 13.61 -24.90
C GLN A 213 11.48 15.13 -24.86
N LEU A 214 11.39 15.75 -23.68
CA LEU A 214 11.74 17.16 -23.50
C LEU A 214 13.26 17.35 -23.64
N ASP A 215 14.07 16.52 -22.99
CA ASP A 215 15.54 16.55 -23.14
C ASP A 215 15.98 16.42 -24.60
N GLU A 216 15.31 15.59 -25.39
CA GLU A 216 15.61 15.43 -26.81
C GLU A 216 15.20 16.67 -27.63
N LYS A 217 14.06 17.31 -27.30
CA LYS A 217 13.64 18.56 -27.93
C LYS A 217 14.58 19.73 -27.60
N ASP A 218 15.06 19.80 -26.37
CA ASP A 218 16.01 20.85 -25.95
C ASP A 218 17.33 20.72 -26.72
N LYS A 219 17.84 19.49 -26.91
CA LYS A 219 19.01 19.25 -27.77
C LYS A 219 18.79 19.68 -29.22
N GLN A 220 17.60 19.43 -29.77
CA GLN A 220 17.25 19.87 -31.13
C GLN A 220 17.13 21.39 -31.23
N LEU A 221 16.64 22.07 -30.19
CA LEU A 221 16.60 23.53 -30.13
C LEU A 221 18.02 24.11 -30.07
N ASP A 222 18.89 23.56 -29.22
CA ASP A 222 20.29 23.97 -29.14
C ASP A 222 21.03 23.83 -30.49
N GLU A 223 20.76 22.77 -31.24
CA GLU A 223 21.30 22.61 -32.60
C GLU A 223 20.76 23.65 -33.58
N LYS A 224 19.45 23.96 -33.52
CA LYS A 224 18.85 24.99 -34.36
C LYS A 224 19.38 26.38 -34.03
N ASP A 225 19.59 26.69 -32.77
CA ASP A 225 20.16 27.97 -32.34
C ASP A 225 21.60 28.13 -32.84
N LYS A 226 22.42 27.07 -32.76
CA LYS A 226 23.76 27.06 -33.38
C LYS A 226 23.72 27.30 -34.89
N GLN A 227 22.78 26.67 -35.59
CA GLN A 227 22.62 26.87 -37.04
C GLN A 227 22.16 28.29 -37.38
N LEU A 228 21.29 28.89 -36.57
CA LEU A 228 20.86 30.27 -36.73
C LEU A 228 22.03 31.25 -36.51
N ASP A 229 22.81 31.05 -35.45
CA ASP A 229 24.02 31.83 -35.18
C ASP A 229 25.02 31.79 -36.35
N GLU A 230 25.20 30.62 -36.96
CA GLU A 230 26.05 30.48 -38.15
C GLU A 230 25.50 31.22 -39.36
N LYS A 231 24.19 31.13 -39.62
CA LYS A 231 23.53 31.87 -40.69
C LYS A 231 23.61 33.38 -40.50
N ASP A 232 23.43 33.88 -39.28
CA ASP A 232 23.54 35.29 -38.96
C ASP A 232 24.97 35.81 -39.20
N LYS A 233 25.99 35.02 -38.82
CA LYS A 233 27.39 35.34 -39.13
C LYS A 233 27.65 35.39 -40.64
N GLN A 234 27.05 34.50 -41.42
CA GLN A 234 27.17 34.49 -42.88
C GLN A 234 26.50 35.73 -43.50
N LEU A 235 25.26 36.03 -43.12
CA LEU A 235 24.52 37.20 -43.58
C LEU A 235 25.26 38.52 -43.27
N LEU A 236 25.88 38.61 -42.08
CA LEU A 236 26.68 39.77 -41.71
C LEU A 236 27.90 39.95 -42.62
N LYS A 237 28.58 38.86 -42.99
CA LYS A 237 29.70 38.89 -43.94
C LYS A 237 29.24 39.33 -45.33
N GLU A 238 28.14 38.76 -45.83
CA GLU A 238 27.58 39.14 -47.14
C GLU A 238 27.18 40.62 -47.18
N ARG A 239 26.55 41.12 -46.13
CA ARG A 239 26.17 42.53 -46.02
C ARG A 239 27.38 43.45 -46.10
N LYS A 240 28.44 43.16 -45.35
CA LYS A 240 29.71 43.92 -45.41
C LYS A 240 30.33 43.91 -46.81
N MET A 241 30.28 42.77 -47.51
CA MET A 241 30.77 42.65 -48.89
C MET A 241 29.93 43.47 -49.88
N ARG A 242 28.60 43.47 -49.74
CA ARG A 242 27.72 44.30 -50.58
C ARG A 242 27.98 45.79 -50.35
N GLU A 243 28.06 46.23 -49.09
CA GLU A 243 28.36 47.62 -48.74
C GLU A 243 29.72 48.07 -49.29
N ALA A 244 30.74 47.20 -49.26
CA ALA A 244 32.05 47.49 -49.86
C ALA A 244 31.96 47.66 -51.38
N LYS A 245 31.28 46.75 -52.09
CA LYS A 245 31.06 46.83 -53.55
C LYS A 245 30.27 48.08 -53.93
N GLU A 246 29.24 48.44 -53.18
CA GLU A 246 28.47 49.67 -53.43
C GLU A 246 29.34 50.93 -53.31
N ARG A 247 30.20 50.99 -52.28
CA ARG A 247 31.16 52.09 -52.13
C ARG A 247 32.12 52.17 -53.30
N GLU A 248 32.62 51.04 -53.79
CA GLU A 248 33.49 50.97 -54.95
C GLU A 248 32.79 51.46 -56.23
N ILE A 249 31.58 50.97 -56.50
CA ILE A 249 30.75 51.42 -57.64
C ILE A 249 30.53 52.94 -57.56
N LYS A 250 30.22 53.48 -56.37
CA LYS A 250 30.03 54.92 -56.18
C LYS A 250 31.30 55.71 -56.49
N ARG A 251 32.49 55.21 -56.10
CA ARG A 251 33.79 55.82 -56.43
C ARG A 251 34.07 55.79 -57.93
N LEU A 252 33.84 54.66 -58.60
CA LEU A 252 34.04 54.52 -60.05
C LEU A 252 33.11 55.44 -60.84
N LYS A 253 31.83 55.51 -60.45
CA LYS A 253 30.86 56.45 -61.06
C LYS A 253 31.26 57.91 -60.89
N ALA A 254 31.84 58.29 -59.76
CA ALA A 254 32.33 59.65 -59.55
C ALA A 254 33.53 60.00 -60.44
N ARG A 255 34.46 59.05 -60.66
CA ARG A 255 35.58 59.24 -61.61
C ARG A 255 35.11 59.42 -63.04
N LEU A 256 34.22 58.54 -63.51
CA LEU A 256 33.67 58.63 -64.87
C LEU A 256 32.96 59.96 -65.15
N LYS A 257 32.33 60.58 -64.13
CA LYS A 257 31.71 61.90 -64.25
C LYS A 257 32.70 63.07 -64.27
N ASN A 258 33.91 62.89 -63.76
CA ASN A 258 34.95 63.93 -63.77
C ASN A 258 35.83 63.85 -65.04
N ASP A 259 35.80 62.72 -65.74
CA ASP A 259 36.54 62.46 -66.98
C ASP A 259 35.69 62.66 -68.26
N SER A 260 34.44 63.14 -68.13
CA SER A 260 33.52 63.53 -69.23
C SER A 260 33.27 65.04 -69.23
#